data_AF-A0A4W6DRU1-F1
#
_entry.id   AF-A0A4W6DRU1-F1
#
_cell.length_a   1.000
_cell.length_b   1.000
_cell.length_c   1.000
_cell.angle_alpha   90.00
_cell.angle_beta   90.00
_cell.angle_gamma   90.00
#
_symmetry.space_group_name_H-M   'P 1'
#
loop_
_entity.id
_entity.type
_entity.pdbx_description
1 polymer ?
#
loop_
_entity_poly.entity_id
_entity_poly.type
_entity_poly.pdbx_seq_one_letter_code
_entity_poly.pdbx_strand_id
1 'polypeptide(L)'
;MGARASVSLCSDQSSVRILRPSAKVSPELTSPTLVSEHELAIRCVFGVDLEIMREEGQMVCGIPLVLRDMVEFLDKNGMHHRGLFRLCSSVARTRQLRQRWDCGERVDLEREGDVPTVASLLKLFLRELPTPIVPEPQRKQLVQSLTGIIGKILVKSC
;
A
#
# COMPACT_ATOMS: atom_id res chain seq x y z
N MET A 1 37.73 -34.27 -9.04
CA MET A 1 37.16 -34.39 -7.68
C MET A 1 35.67 -34.10 -7.78
N GLY A 2 34.83 -35.12 -7.66
CA GLY A 2 33.36 -34.97 -7.70
C GLY A 2 32.75 -35.94 -6.69
N ALA A 3 32.05 -35.41 -5.69
CA ALA A 3 31.36 -36.21 -4.69
C ALA A 3 29.89 -36.35 -5.09
N ARG A 4 29.43 -37.59 -5.28
CA ARG A 4 28.00 -37.94 -5.26
C ARG A 4 27.72 -38.56 -3.89
N ALA A 5 26.79 -37.97 -3.15
CA ALA A 5 26.24 -38.59 -1.94
C ALA A 5 24.91 -39.27 -2.31
N SER A 6 24.84 -40.57 -2.05
CA SER A 6 23.63 -41.40 -2.18
C SER A 6 22.93 -41.44 -0.83
N VAL A 7 21.62 -41.24 -0.79
CA VAL A 7 20.80 -41.47 0.41
C VAL A 7 20.12 -42.83 0.30
N SER A 8 20.43 -43.73 1.23
CA SER A 8 19.78 -45.04 1.38
C SER A 8 18.57 -44.92 2.30
N LEU A 9 17.42 -45.43 1.86
CA LEU A 9 16.27 -45.67 2.74
C LEU A 9 16.62 -46.88 3.64
N CYS A 10 16.78 -46.65 4.93
CA CYS A 10 16.77 -47.72 5.91
C CYS A 10 15.36 -47.79 6.52
N SER A 11 14.65 -48.87 6.20
CA SER A 11 13.41 -49.26 6.86
C SER A 11 13.78 -50.03 8.12
N ASP A 12 13.39 -49.54 9.29
CA ASP A 12 13.35 -50.37 10.48
C ASP A 12 12.02 -50.24 11.23
N GLN A 13 11.59 -51.38 11.74
CA GLN A 13 10.25 -51.74 12.14
C GLN A 13 10.24 -51.94 13.66
N SER A 14 9.78 -50.93 14.40
CA SER A 14 9.25 -51.16 15.74
C SER A 14 7.95 -50.37 15.93
N SER A 15 6.95 -51.10 16.41
CA SER A 15 5.53 -50.83 16.23
C SER A 15 4.93 -50.12 17.45
N VAL A 16 4.06 -49.13 17.22
CA VAL A 16 2.99 -48.77 18.17
C VAL A 16 1.68 -48.74 17.39
N ARG A 17 0.76 -49.65 17.73
CA ARG A 17 -0.52 -49.86 17.04
C ARG A 17 -1.55 -48.84 17.53
N ILE A 18 -1.87 -47.85 16.72
CA ILE A 18 -3.04 -47.00 16.96
C ILE A 18 -4.24 -47.64 16.25
N LEU A 19 -5.16 -48.17 17.06
CA LEU A 19 -6.43 -48.76 16.65
C LEU A 19 -7.30 -47.72 15.93
N ARG A 20 -7.67 -48.01 14.69
CA ARG A 20 -8.75 -47.32 13.95
C ARG A 20 -10.11 -47.90 14.34
N PRO A 21 -11.12 -47.08 14.62
CA PRO A 21 -12.50 -47.46 14.37
C PRO A 21 -12.87 -47.08 12.92
N SER A 22 -13.29 -48.08 12.14
CA SER A 22 -13.95 -47.89 10.84
C SER A 22 -15.42 -47.54 11.05
N ALA A 23 -15.92 -46.52 10.35
CA ALA A 23 -17.31 -46.47 9.87
C ALA A 23 -17.43 -45.48 8.69
N LYS A 24 -17.89 -46.00 7.55
CA LYS A 24 -18.33 -45.24 6.37
C LYS A 24 -19.72 -44.65 6.64
N VAL A 25 -19.88 -43.32 6.56
CA VAL A 25 -21.12 -42.64 6.16
C VAL A 25 -20.74 -41.26 5.60
N SER A 26 -21.07 -41.01 4.34
CA SER A 26 -21.56 -39.67 3.89
C SER A 26 -23.10 -39.80 3.82
N PRO A 27 -23.94 -38.74 3.93
CA PRO A 27 -23.68 -37.29 3.77
C PRO A 27 -24.43 -36.37 4.79
N GLU A 28 -24.32 -35.06 4.52
CA GLU A 28 -25.10 -33.89 5.00
C GLU A 28 -24.96 -33.38 6.44
N LEU A 29 -24.38 -32.17 6.54
CA LEU A 29 -24.74 -31.19 7.57
C LEU A 29 -24.80 -29.79 6.93
N THR A 30 -26.03 -29.42 6.57
CA THR A 30 -26.66 -28.10 6.76
C THR A 30 -25.79 -26.87 6.48
N SER A 31 -25.86 -26.43 5.22
CA SER A 31 -25.75 -25.04 4.72
C SER A 31 -24.91 -24.04 5.53
N PRO A 32 -23.73 -23.62 5.04
CA PRO A 32 -23.29 -22.26 5.25
C PRO A 32 -24.12 -21.37 4.32
N THR A 33 -24.85 -20.46 4.95
CA THR A 33 -25.42 -19.24 4.38
C THR A 33 -24.67 -18.79 3.13
N LEU A 34 -25.40 -18.59 2.04
CA LEU A 34 -24.95 -17.85 0.86
C LEU A 34 -24.59 -16.42 1.30
N VAL A 35 -23.40 -16.23 1.86
CA VAL A 35 -22.75 -14.92 1.84
C VAL A 35 -22.32 -14.75 0.40
N SER A 36 -22.99 -13.81 -0.26
CA SER A 36 -22.67 -13.36 -1.60
C SER A 36 -21.15 -13.23 -1.74
N GLU A 37 -20.53 -13.93 -2.68
CA GLU A 37 -19.07 -13.90 -2.95
C GLU A 37 -18.57 -12.53 -3.46
N HIS A 38 -19.33 -11.46 -3.20
CA HIS A 38 -19.05 -10.08 -3.52
C HIS A 38 -18.72 -9.22 -2.29
N GLU A 39 -18.64 -9.82 -1.09
CA GLU A 39 -18.64 -9.10 0.18
C GLU A 39 -17.37 -9.29 1.01
N LEU A 40 -16.21 -9.11 0.39
CA LEU A 40 -15.00 -8.53 1.00
C LEU A 40 -14.14 -7.95 -0.14
N ALA A 41 -14.69 -6.98 -0.89
CA ALA A 41 -13.86 -6.18 -1.79
C ALA A 41 -12.80 -5.50 -0.93
N ILE A 42 -11.55 -5.97 -1.02
CA ILE A 42 -10.40 -5.35 -0.36
C ILE A 42 -10.40 -3.90 -0.82
N ARG A 43 -10.67 -2.98 0.11
CA ARG A 43 -10.73 -1.54 -0.16
C ARG A 43 -9.32 -0.98 -0.23
N CYS A 44 -8.58 -1.35 -1.27
CA CYS A 44 -7.27 -0.78 -1.55
C CYS A 44 -7.41 0.74 -1.72
N VAL A 45 -6.53 1.49 -1.08
CA VAL A 45 -6.49 2.96 -1.20
C VAL A 45 -5.21 3.38 -1.91
N PHE A 46 -4.10 2.73 -1.59
CA PHE A 46 -2.81 2.99 -2.20
C PHE A 46 -2.65 2.22 -3.50
N GLY A 47 -2.11 2.87 -4.53
CA GLY A 47 -1.90 2.26 -5.84
C GLY A 47 -3.16 2.08 -6.68
N VAL A 48 -4.27 2.70 -6.28
CA VAL A 48 -5.53 2.68 -7.03
C VAL A 48 -5.61 3.89 -7.93
N ASP A 49 -6.17 3.71 -9.12
CA ASP A 49 -6.40 4.82 -10.06
C ASP A 49 -7.44 5.79 -9.48
N LEU A 50 -7.20 7.09 -9.63
CA LEU A 50 -8.09 8.13 -9.09
C LEU A 50 -9.51 8.04 -9.68
N GLU A 51 -9.64 7.53 -10.90
CA GLU A 51 -10.93 7.31 -11.56
C GLU A 51 -11.75 6.25 -10.81
N ILE A 52 -11.10 5.13 -10.45
CA ILE A 52 -11.71 4.05 -9.67
C ILE A 52 -12.11 4.56 -8.29
N MET A 53 -11.23 5.30 -7.60
CA MET A 53 -11.55 5.90 -6.31
C MET A 53 -12.77 6.83 -6.37
N ARG A 54 -12.96 7.53 -7.50
CA ARG A 54 -14.13 8.39 -7.73
C ARG A 54 -15.41 7.57 -7.87
N GLU A 55 -15.37 6.51 -8.67
CA GLU A 55 -16.50 5.59 -8.89
C GLU A 55 -16.93 4.89 -7.60
N GLU A 56 -15.96 4.54 -6.75
CA GLU A 56 -16.19 3.92 -5.43
C GLU A 56 -16.63 4.92 -4.34
N GLY A 57 -16.77 6.21 -4.67
CA GLY A 57 -17.20 7.25 -3.73
C GLY A 57 -16.15 7.60 -2.66
N GLN A 58 -14.87 7.31 -2.91
CA GLN A 58 -13.76 7.61 -2.01
C GLN A 58 -13.20 9.04 -2.19
N MET A 59 -14.02 9.96 -2.68
CA MET A 59 -13.61 11.35 -2.94
C MET A 59 -14.64 12.36 -2.44
N VAL A 60 -14.15 13.54 -2.07
CA VAL A 60 -14.96 14.74 -1.82
C VAL A 60 -14.39 15.88 -2.64
N CYS A 61 -15.25 16.56 -3.42
CA CYS A 61 -14.83 17.68 -4.29
C CYS A 61 -13.65 17.32 -5.24
N GLY A 62 -13.58 16.06 -5.70
CA GLY A 62 -12.49 15.58 -6.55
C GLY A 62 -11.18 15.24 -5.82
N ILE A 63 -11.18 15.23 -4.49
CA ILE A 63 -10.01 14.91 -3.66
C ILE A 63 -10.23 13.58 -2.93
N PRO A 64 -9.29 12.61 -2.99
CA PRO A 64 -9.38 11.37 -2.22
C PRO A 64 -9.49 11.64 -0.72
N LEU A 65 -10.37 10.91 -0.03
CA LEU A 65 -10.61 11.10 1.41
C LEU A 65 -9.31 11.02 2.22
N VAL A 66 -8.49 10.00 1.97
CA VAL A 66 -7.20 9.83 2.68
C VAL A 66 -6.22 10.96 2.41
N LEU A 67 -6.24 11.53 1.20
CA LEU A 67 -5.35 12.62 0.84
C LEU A 67 -5.75 13.88 1.61
N ARG A 68 -7.06 14.15 1.70
CA ARG A 68 -7.59 15.25 2.52
C ARG A 68 -7.19 15.06 3.98
N ASP A 69 -7.43 13.88 4.56
CA ASP A 69 -7.13 13.63 5.98
C ASP A 69 -5.63 13.82 6.29
N MET A 70 -4.74 13.36 5.40
CA MET A 70 -3.29 13.58 5.53
C MET A 70 -2.91 15.07 5.43
N VAL A 71 -3.49 15.80 4.48
CA VAL A 71 -3.20 17.24 4.30
C VAL A 71 -3.70 18.05 5.48
N GLU A 72 -4.92 17.81 5.97
CA GLU A 72 -5.47 18.49 7.14
C GLU A 72 -4.62 18.25 8.39
N PHE A 73 -4.16 17.03 8.62
CA PHE A 73 -3.26 16.72 9.72
C PHE A 73 -1.94 17.49 9.62
N LEU A 74 -1.34 17.53 8.42
CA LEU A 74 -0.06 18.22 8.20
C LEU A 74 -0.18 19.74 8.26
N ASP A 75 -1.30 20.30 7.83
CA ASP A 75 -1.59 21.73 7.96
C ASP A 75 -1.71 22.14 9.45
N LYS A 76 -2.37 21.32 10.26
CA LYS A 76 -2.51 21.55 11.71
C LYS A 76 -1.21 21.32 12.48
N ASN A 77 -0.52 20.22 12.21
CA ASN A 77 0.57 19.73 13.07
C ASN A 77 1.98 19.89 12.46
N GLY A 78 2.08 20.03 11.14
CA GLY A 78 3.33 19.90 10.39
C GLY A 78 4.02 21.22 10.03
N MET A 79 3.30 22.35 10.05
CA MET A 79 3.81 23.62 9.50
C MET A 79 5.07 24.16 10.18
N HIS A 80 5.26 23.84 11.46
CA HIS A 80 6.46 24.21 12.23
C HIS A 80 7.43 23.03 12.43
N HIS A 81 7.15 21.86 11.83
CA HIS A 81 7.98 20.68 11.99
C HIS A 81 9.26 20.78 11.14
N ARG A 82 10.41 20.75 11.81
CA ARG A 82 11.71 20.85 11.13
C ARG A 82 11.87 19.74 10.11
N GLY A 83 12.11 20.11 8.85
CA GLY A 83 12.39 19.14 7.79
C GLY A 83 11.18 18.30 7.40
N LEU A 84 9.96 18.84 7.52
CA LEU A 84 8.75 18.30 6.90
C LEU A 84 9.04 17.85 5.45
N PHE A 85 8.55 16.66 5.08
CA PHE A 85 8.83 15.95 3.83
C PHE A 85 10.28 15.52 3.57
N ARG A 86 11.28 16.07 4.26
CA ARG A 86 12.71 15.74 4.11
C ARG A 86 13.20 14.65 5.06
N LEU A 87 12.75 14.67 6.31
CA LEU A 87 13.20 13.70 7.33
C LEU A 87 12.57 12.32 7.11
N CYS A 88 13.31 11.28 7.50
CA CYS A 88 12.86 9.89 7.43
C CYS A 88 11.78 9.62 8.49
N SER A 89 10.78 8.81 8.12
CA SER A 89 9.76 8.30 9.04
C SER A 89 10.07 6.89 9.50
N SER A 90 9.30 6.40 10.48
CA SER A 90 9.30 4.98 10.83
C SER A 90 8.69 4.15 9.70
N VAL A 91 9.50 3.35 9.01
CA VAL A 91 9.03 2.45 7.94
C VAL A 91 7.95 1.49 8.45
N ALA A 92 8.09 0.98 9.66
CA ALA A 92 7.11 0.09 10.28
C ALA A 92 5.77 0.78 10.49
N ARG A 93 5.76 2.01 11.05
CA ARG A 93 4.53 2.77 11.29
C ARG A 93 3.87 3.21 9.98
N THR A 94 4.67 3.67 9.01
CA THR A 94 4.18 3.98 7.65
C THR A 94 3.51 2.75 7.02
N ARG A 95 4.12 1.57 7.08
CA ARG A 95 3.52 0.34 6.55
C ARG A 95 2.23 -0.04 7.28
N GLN A 96 2.22 0.05 8.60
CA GLN A 96 1.04 -0.29 9.41
C GLN A 96 -0.17 0.60 9.08
N LEU A 97 0.02 1.92 9.06
CA LEU A 97 -1.07 2.86 8.75
C LEU A 97 -1.58 2.68 7.31
N ARG A 98 -0.68 2.47 6.34
CA ARG A 98 -1.03 2.12 4.96
C ARG A 98 -1.94 0.89 4.91
N GLN A 99 -1.50 -0.21 5.54
CA GLN A 99 -2.25 -1.46 5.52
C GLN A 99 -3.66 -1.32 6.11
N ARG A 100 -3.80 -0.56 7.19
CA ARG A 100 -5.11 -0.30 7.79
C ARG A 100 -6.04 0.45 6.85
N TRP A 101 -5.54 1.48 6.15
CA TRP A 101 -6.33 2.15 5.11
C TRP A 101 -6.69 1.23 3.95
N ASP A 102 -5.76 0.41 3.46
CA ASP A 102 -6.02 -0.56 2.38
C ASP A 102 -7.00 -1.69 2.79
N CYS A 103 -7.17 -1.92 4.10
CA CYS A 103 -8.19 -2.83 4.63
C CYS A 103 -9.55 -2.14 4.86
N GLY A 104 -9.66 -0.83 4.58
CA GLY A 104 -10.86 -0.03 4.84
C GLY A 104 -11.08 0.30 6.32
N GLU A 105 -10.06 0.15 7.17
CA GLU A 105 -10.14 0.57 8.58
C GLU A 105 -10.15 2.09 8.70
N ARG A 106 -10.83 2.58 9.74
CA ARG A 106 -10.73 3.99 10.13
C ARG A 106 -9.42 4.21 10.88
N VAL A 107 -8.66 5.20 10.43
CA VAL A 107 -7.40 5.64 11.04
C VAL A 107 -7.61 7.06 11.57
N ASP A 108 -7.38 7.27 12.85
CA ASP A 108 -7.41 8.61 13.46
C ASP A 108 -5.99 9.18 13.53
N LEU A 109 -5.63 10.05 12.59
CA LEU A 109 -4.28 10.61 12.50
C LEU A 109 -3.92 11.49 13.71
N GLU A 110 -4.89 12.11 14.39
CA GLU A 110 -4.60 12.93 15.58
C GLU A 110 -4.12 12.07 16.76
N ARG A 111 -4.59 10.83 16.85
CA ARG A 111 -4.18 9.87 17.89
C ARG A 111 -3.00 9.01 17.46
N GLU A 112 -2.98 8.61 16.20
CA GLU A 112 -2.14 7.53 15.70
C GLU A 112 -1.05 7.99 14.72
N GLY A 113 -1.08 9.27 14.30
CA GLY A 113 -0.13 9.85 13.36
C GLY A 113 1.07 10.51 14.04
N ASP A 114 2.14 10.68 13.26
CA ASP A 114 3.21 11.64 13.54
C ASP A 114 3.58 12.35 12.23
N VAL A 115 4.07 13.59 12.33
CA VAL A 115 4.34 14.43 11.15
C VAL A 115 5.26 13.75 10.12
N PRO A 116 6.43 13.19 10.49
CA PRO A 116 7.25 12.43 9.54
C PRO A 116 6.50 11.29 8.86
N THR A 117 5.77 10.47 9.63
CA THR A 117 5.01 9.34 9.09
C THR A 117 3.91 9.76 8.13
N VAL A 118 3.10 10.76 8.47
CA VAL A 118 2.02 11.24 7.60
C VAL A 118 2.57 11.91 6.35
N ALA A 119 3.67 12.68 6.48
CA ALA A 119 4.37 13.23 5.32
C ALA A 119 4.91 12.13 4.38
N SER A 120 5.41 11.02 4.94
CA SER A 120 5.83 9.86 4.14
C SER A 120 4.66 9.14 3.48
N LEU A 121 3.52 8.99 4.16
CA LEU A 121 2.31 8.39 3.59
C LEU A 121 1.77 9.23 2.43
N LEU A 122 1.73 10.55 2.56
CA LEU A 122 1.30 11.45 1.48
C LEU A 122 2.19 11.30 0.25
N LYS A 123 3.52 11.31 0.44
CA LYS A 123 4.48 11.05 -0.66
C LYS A 123 4.27 9.68 -1.28
N LEU A 124 4.01 8.66 -0.45
CA LEU A 124 3.80 7.29 -0.89
C LEU A 124 2.54 7.18 -1.76
N PHE A 125 1.44 7.79 -1.32
CA PHE A 125 0.17 7.81 -2.04
C PHE A 125 0.35 8.36 -3.46
N LEU A 126 0.96 9.55 -3.58
CA LEU A 126 1.21 10.19 -4.88
C LEU A 126 2.15 9.39 -5.78
N ARG A 127 3.13 8.69 -5.19
CA ARG A 127 4.12 7.89 -5.92
C ARG A 127 3.54 6.58 -6.45
N GLU A 128 2.61 5.97 -5.71
CA GLU A 128 2.02 4.69 -6.08
C GLU A 128 0.87 4.82 -7.08
N LEU A 129 0.37 6.03 -7.36
CA LEU A 129 -0.66 6.25 -8.38
C LEU A 129 -0.26 5.59 -9.72
N PRO A 130 -1.15 4.80 -10.34
CA PRO A 130 -0.87 4.15 -11.63
C PRO A 130 -0.54 5.16 -12.73
N THR A 131 -1.25 6.28 -12.72
CA THR A 131 -0.98 7.43 -13.59
C THR A 131 -0.32 8.54 -12.78
N PRO A 132 0.84 9.09 -13.22
CA PRO A 132 1.50 10.18 -12.51
C PRO A 132 0.58 11.40 -12.37
N ILE A 133 0.63 12.04 -11.20
CA ILE A 133 -0.20 13.22 -10.89
C ILE A 133 0.04 14.38 -11.87
N VAL A 134 1.25 14.48 -12.44
CA VAL A 134 1.57 15.39 -13.54
C VAL A 134 1.55 14.58 -14.83
N PRO A 135 0.53 14.76 -15.70
CA PRO A 135 0.45 13.97 -16.92
C PRO A 135 1.59 14.30 -17.89
N GLU A 136 1.87 13.36 -18.79
CA GLU A 136 3.02 13.40 -19.71
C GLU A 136 3.15 14.69 -20.54
N PRO A 137 2.07 15.27 -21.13
CA PRO A 137 2.18 16.51 -21.89
C PRO A 137 2.70 17.68 -21.04
N GLN A 138 2.15 17.85 -19.84
CA GLN A 138 2.54 18.90 -18.90
C GLN A 138 3.96 18.67 -18.39
N ARG A 139 4.33 17.40 -18.12
CA ARG A 139 5.71 17.05 -17.74
C ARG A 139 6.72 17.44 -18.81
N LYS A 140 6.43 17.19 -20.10
CA LYS A 140 7.30 17.59 -21.22
C LYS A 140 7.46 19.11 -21.29
N GLN A 141 6.37 19.86 -21.18
CA GLN A 141 6.40 21.33 -21.18
C GLN A 141 7.21 21.88 -20.00
N LEU A 142 7.06 21.30 -18.82
CA LEU A 142 7.81 21.67 -17.63
C LEU A 142 9.32 21.44 -17.84
N VAL A 143 9.70 20.26 -18.33
CA VAL A 143 11.12 19.93 -18.60
C VAL A 143 11.72 20.87 -19.64
N GLN A 144 11.01 21.15 -20.73
CA GLN A 144 11.45 22.10 -21.77
C GLN A 144 11.64 23.52 -21.22
N SER A 145 10.75 23.96 -20.34
CA SER A 145 10.84 25.28 -19.71
C SER A 145 12.08 25.36 -18.80
N LEU A 146 12.34 24.33 -18.01
CA LEU A 146 13.50 24.29 -17.10
C LEU A 146 14.83 24.21 -17.86
N THR A 147 14.92 23.38 -18.91
CA THR A 147 16.14 23.27 -19.72
C THR A 147 16.37 24.51 -20.60
N GLY A 148 15.30 25.12 -21.12
CA GLY A 148 15.37 26.38 -21.85
C GLY A 148 15.82 27.55 -20.98
N ILE A 149 15.48 27.57 -19.69
CA ILE A 149 16.01 28.55 -18.72
C ILE A 149 17.52 28.35 -18.51
N ILE A 150 17.98 27.10 -18.34
CA ILE A 150 19.41 26.79 -18.18
C ILE A 150 20.21 27.21 -19.42
N GLY A 151 19.70 26.93 -20.63
CA GLY A 151 20.33 27.37 -21.87
C GLY A 151 20.40 28.91 -22.00
N LYS A 152 19.37 29.64 -21.57
CA LYS A 152 19.35 31.11 -21.59
C LYS A 152 20.25 31.75 -20.51
N ILE A 153 20.43 31.10 -19.36
CA ILE A 153 21.37 31.55 -18.31
C ILE A 153 22.81 31.35 -18.79
N LEU A 154 23.13 30.22 -19.42
CA LEU A 154 24.47 29.94 -19.92
C LEU A 154 24.87 30.92 -21.04
N VAL A 155 23.96 31.23 -21.96
CA VAL A 155 24.23 32.16 -23.08
C VAL A 155 24.32 33.62 -22.64
N LYS A 156 23.70 34.00 -21.51
CA LYS A 156 23.82 35.37 -20.96
C LYS A 156 25.04 35.58 -20.05
N SER A 157 25.77 34.51 -19.72
CA SER A 157 26.94 34.56 -18.85
C SER A 157 28.27 34.40 -19.62
N CYS A 158 28.23 34.38 -20.95
CA CYS A 158 29.38 34.48 -21.85
C CYS A 158 29.43 35.86 -22.51
#